data_AF-A0A3D1AHA1-F1
#
_entry.id   AF-A0A3D1AHA1-F1
#
_cell.length_a   1.000
_cell.length_b   1.000
_cell.length_c   1.000
_cell.angle_alpha   90.00
_cell.angle_beta   90.00
_cell.angle_gamma   90.00
#
_symmetry.space_group_name_H-M   'P 1'
#
loop_
_entity.id
_entity.type
_entity.pdbx_description
1 polymer ?
#
loop_
_entity_poly.entity_id
_entity_poly.type
_entity_poly.pdbx_seq_one_letter_code
_entity_poly.pdbx_strand_id
1 'polypeptide(L)'
;YFSGTAVLPHILTEDMGIAAMENPEDMMLTPYFTIEMPPLMDIMTSLLLAFVTGLGLSSIKGNTLQAAFTDFRDIIMKLIESVIVPLLPLHIFGIFLNITVSGQVATIIFMFLKVILFIFVLHVVLLLIQFAVAGTIGKKNPFGLLKNMLPAYLTALGTQSSAATIPVTLRQTLKNGVRENIAVFTVPLCATIHLSGSTMKIVACAMAIMLMAGEPVSLSQFGGFILMLGITMVAAPGVPGGAIMAALGLLGSMLGFSETLQALMIALYIAMDSFGTACNVTGDGAIAVVVDRIAR
;
A
#
# COMPACT_ATOMS: atom_id res chain seq x y z
N TYR A 1 -5.23 3.71 12.12
CA TYR A 1 -5.27 3.22 13.50
C TYR A 1 -6.60 3.53 14.19
N PHE A 2 -6.90 4.78 14.58
CA PHE A 2 -8.10 5.07 15.39
C PHE A 2 -9.43 4.61 14.79
N SER A 3 -9.65 4.80 13.49
CA SER A 3 -10.85 4.25 12.83
C SER A 3 -10.90 2.73 12.88
N GLY A 4 -9.74 2.08 12.79
CA GLY A 4 -9.61 0.63 12.91
C GLY A 4 -9.94 0.13 14.31
N THR A 5 -9.40 0.77 15.35
CA THR A 5 -9.70 0.40 16.74
C THR A 5 -11.16 0.63 17.11
N ALA A 6 -11.79 1.65 16.52
CA ALA A 6 -13.20 1.95 16.76
C ALA A 6 -14.15 0.98 16.03
N VAL A 7 -13.84 0.58 14.80
CA VAL A 7 -14.79 -0.15 13.93
C VAL A 7 -14.47 -1.63 13.81
N LEU A 8 -13.19 -2.02 13.67
CA LEU A 8 -12.81 -3.41 13.40
C LEU A 8 -13.31 -4.40 14.46
N PRO A 9 -13.20 -4.14 15.78
CA PRO A 9 -13.71 -5.07 16.80
C PRO A 9 -15.23 -5.30 16.73
N HIS A 10 -15.99 -4.35 16.18
CA HIS A 10 -17.44 -4.47 16.07
C HIS A 10 -17.88 -5.24 14.82
N ILE A 11 -17.06 -5.26 13.77
CA ILE A 11 -17.37 -5.95 12.52
C ILE A 11 -16.71 -7.34 12.45
N LEU A 12 -15.59 -7.53 13.15
CA LEU A 12 -14.86 -8.79 13.30
C LEU A 12 -15.26 -9.41 14.65
N THR A 13 -16.17 -10.39 14.65
CA THR A 13 -16.61 -11.10 15.86
C THR A 13 -15.59 -12.15 16.30
N GLU A 14 -15.37 -12.28 17.62
CA GLU A 14 -14.39 -13.20 18.25
C GLU A 14 -14.64 -14.69 17.91
N ASP A 15 -15.89 -15.13 17.79
CA ASP A 15 -16.28 -16.54 17.55
C ASP A 15 -16.04 -17.04 16.11
N MET A 16 -15.39 -16.25 15.25
CA MET A 16 -15.25 -16.54 13.81
C MET A 16 -13.79 -16.39 13.33
N GLY A 17 -12.82 -16.39 14.25
CA GLY A 17 -11.43 -15.97 13.98
C GLY A 17 -10.49 -17.05 13.42
N ILE A 18 -9.43 -16.56 12.78
CA ILE A 18 -8.18 -17.28 12.45
C ILE A 18 -7.54 -17.86 13.73
N ALA A 19 -7.95 -17.41 14.92
CA ALA A 19 -7.57 -17.95 16.22
C ALA A 19 -7.78 -19.48 16.37
N ALA A 20 -8.71 -20.09 15.62
CA ALA A 20 -8.85 -21.55 15.56
C ALA A 20 -7.71 -22.25 14.78
N MET A 21 -6.81 -21.50 14.14
CA MET A 21 -5.55 -22.01 13.59
C MET A 21 -4.48 -22.01 14.69
N GLU A 22 -4.67 -22.76 15.79
CA GLU A 22 -3.63 -22.93 16.83
C GLU A 22 -2.32 -23.52 16.24
N ASN A 23 -2.39 -24.18 15.08
CA ASN A 23 -1.28 -24.43 14.17
C ASN A 23 -1.77 -24.34 12.72
N PRO A 24 -1.61 -23.21 12.02
CA PRO A 24 -1.96 -23.11 10.60
C PRO A 24 -1.22 -24.17 9.78
N GLU A 25 0.01 -24.48 10.17
CA GLU A 25 0.92 -25.41 9.49
C GLU A 25 0.42 -26.87 9.54
N ASP A 26 -0.28 -27.28 10.61
CA ASP A 26 -0.78 -28.67 10.79
C ASP A 26 -2.01 -28.97 9.93
N MET A 27 -2.76 -27.93 9.53
CA MET A 27 -3.93 -28.05 8.65
C MET A 27 -3.63 -27.65 7.20
N MET A 28 -2.40 -27.19 6.93
CA MET A 28 -1.95 -26.76 5.63
C MET A 28 -1.36 -27.92 4.83
N LEU A 29 -1.42 -27.80 3.51
CA LEU A 29 -0.77 -28.75 2.63
C LEU A 29 0.75 -28.67 2.82
N THR A 30 1.38 -29.83 3.00
CA THR A 30 2.83 -29.92 3.06
C THR A 30 3.42 -29.60 1.68
N PRO A 31 4.42 -28.70 1.59
CA PRO A 31 5.09 -28.42 0.33
C PRO A 31 5.87 -29.64 -0.16
N TYR A 32 5.94 -29.83 -1.48
CA TYR A 32 6.74 -30.89 -2.09
C TYR A 32 8.25 -30.70 -1.88
N PHE A 33 8.70 -29.46 -1.78
CA PHE A 33 10.07 -29.08 -1.46
C PHE A 33 10.07 -27.68 -0.81
N THR A 34 11.03 -27.43 0.07
CA THR A 34 11.24 -26.13 0.71
C THR A 34 12.58 -25.58 0.28
N ILE A 35 12.61 -24.32 -0.17
CA ILE A 35 13.85 -23.59 -0.45
C ILE A 35 13.92 -22.44 0.54
N GLU A 36 14.89 -22.49 1.44
CA GLU A 36 15.18 -21.37 2.34
C GLU A 36 15.80 -20.21 1.56
N MET A 37 15.18 -19.04 1.65
CA MET A 37 15.65 -17.80 1.02
C MET A 37 15.90 -16.73 2.08
N PRO A 38 16.93 -16.89 2.93
CA PRO A 38 17.20 -15.93 3.99
C PRO A 38 17.51 -14.55 3.40
N PRO A 39 17.00 -13.47 4.03
CA PRO A 39 17.29 -12.12 3.56
C PRO A 39 18.79 -11.81 3.71
N LEU A 40 19.35 -11.07 2.75
CA LEU A 40 20.77 -10.68 2.79
C LEU A 40 21.13 -9.84 4.02
N MET A 41 20.18 -9.05 4.51
CA MET A 41 20.31 -8.23 5.71
C MET A 41 18.93 -7.94 6.29
N ASP A 42 18.87 -7.57 7.57
CA ASP A 42 17.63 -7.17 8.22
C ASP A 42 17.02 -5.89 7.60
N ILE A 43 15.71 -5.73 7.71
CA ILE A 43 14.95 -4.63 7.11
C ILE A 43 15.36 -3.28 7.69
N MET A 44 15.58 -3.19 9.01
CA MET A 44 16.01 -1.92 9.62
C MET A 44 17.40 -1.52 9.14
N THR A 45 18.30 -2.51 9.02
CA THR A 45 19.64 -2.31 8.49
C THR A 45 19.59 -1.87 7.02
N SER A 46 18.74 -2.51 6.22
CA SER A 46 18.50 -2.15 4.82
C SER A 46 18.02 -0.71 4.67
N LEU A 47 17.05 -0.29 5.48
CA LEU A 47 16.45 1.04 5.41
C LEU A 47 17.44 2.12 5.82
N LEU A 48 18.19 1.92 6.91
CA LEU A 48 19.22 2.85 7.34
C LEU A 48 20.31 3.00 6.29
N LEU A 49 20.76 1.89 5.71
CA LEU A 49 21.76 1.89 4.63
C LEU A 49 21.24 2.67 3.42
N ALA A 50 20.04 2.34 2.92
CA ALA A 50 19.43 3.01 1.78
C ALA A 50 19.27 4.52 2.02
N PHE A 51 18.85 4.92 3.22
CA PHE A 51 18.68 6.32 3.57
C PHE A 51 20.01 7.09 3.60
N VAL A 52 21.02 6.56 4.30
CA VAL A 52 22.35 7.18 4.39
C VAL A 52 23.01 7.24 3.01
N THR A 53 22.93 6.17 2.22
CA THR A 53 23.47 6.16 0.85
C THR A 53 22.73 7.14 -0.05
N GLY A 54 21.39 7.21 0.04
CA GLY A 54 20.59 8.18 -0.72
C GLY A 54 20.94 9.64 -0.42
N LEU A 55 21.07 9.99 0.87
CA LEU A 55 21.53 11.31 1.28
C LEU A 55 22.96 11.58 0.81
N GLY A 56 23.86 10.61 0.96
CA GLY A 56 25.23 10.69 0.48
C GLY A 56 25.30 11.01 -1.02
N LEU A 57 24.56 10.25 -1.84
CA LEU A 57 24.46 10.47 -3.29
C LEU A 57 23.92 11.85 -3.64
N SER A 58 22.97 12.38 -2.88
CA SER A 58 22.43 13.73 -3.11
C SER A 58 23.44 14.86 -2.78
N SER A 59 24.42 14.58 -1.91
CA SER A 59 25.39 15.57 -1.41
C SER A 59 26.70 15.59 -2.19
N ILE A 60 27.04 14.50 -2.89
CA ILE A 60 28.28 14.36 -3.67
C ILE A 60 28.04 14.63 -5.16
N LYS A 61 29.05 15.15 -5.86
CA LYS A 61 28.95 15.48 -7.30
C LYS A 61 29.32 14.30 -8.23
N GLY A 62 28.94 13.07 -7.86
CA GLY A 62 29.28 11.86 -8.62
C GLY A 62 28.05 11.16 -9.20
N ASN A 63 28.10 10.77 -10.48
CA ASN A 63 26.97 10.11 -11.15
C ASN A 63 27.08 8.58 -11.20
N THR A 64 28.28 8.01 -11.09
CA THR A 64 28.50 6.56 -11.31
C THR A 64 27.72 5.69 -10.33
N LEU A 65 27.80 5.99 -9.04
CA LEU A 65 27.11 5.20 -8.01
C LEU A 65 25.59 5.41 -8.08
N GLN A 66 25.12 6.62 -8.39
CA GLN A 66 23.71 6.91 -8.61
C GLN A 66 23.14 6.12 -9.82
N ALA A 67 23.88 6.08 -10.93
CA ALA A 67 23.52 5.28 -12.10
C ALA A 67 23.47 3.79 -11.76
N ALA A 68 24.46 3.26 -11.05
CA ALA A 68 24.46 1.86 -10.61
C ALA A 68 23.26 1.50 -9.73
N PHE A 69 22.88 2.36 -8.78
CA PHE A 69 21.66 2.15 -7.97
C PHE A 69 20.37 2.26 -8.80
N THR A 70 20.37 3.09 -9.84
CA THR A 70 19.23 3.20 -10.76
C THR A 70 19.07 1.91 -11.57
N ASP A 71 20.16 1.40 -12.13
CA ASP A 71 20.17 0.11 -12.86
C ASP A 71 19.76 -1.05 -11.93
N PHE A 72 20.27 -1.06 -10.70
CA PHE A 72 19.89 -2.07 -9.70
C PHE A 72 18.39 -2.02 -9.37
N ARG A 73 17.84 -0.82 -9.14
CA ARG A 73 16.39 -0.63 -8.96
C ARG A 73 15.61 -1.19 -10.16
N ASP A 74 16.04 -0.89 -11.37
CA ASP A 74 15.34 -1.30 -12.59
C ASP A 74 15.39 -2.83 -12.79
N ILE A 75 16.47 -3.51 -12.35
CA ILE A 75 16.55 -4.97 -12.28
C ILE A 75 15.50 -5.53 -11.32
N ILE A 76 15.40 -4.97 -10.10
CA ILE A 76 14.41 -5.39 -9.10
C ILE A 76 12.99 -5.16 -9.61
N MET A 77 12.73 -4.02 -10.25
CA MET A 77 11.44 -3.72 -10.88
C MET A 77 11.07 -4.75 -11.93
N LYS A 78 11.99 -5.10 -12.84
CA LYS A 78 11.75 -6.14 -13.85
C LYS A 78 11.46 -7.50 -13.23
N LEU A 79 12.15 -7.87 -12.14
CA LEU A 79 11.88 -9.11 -11.42
C LEU A 79 10.44 -9.12 -10.86
N ILE A 80 10.03 -8.03 -10.21
CA ILE A 80 8.68 -7.90 -9.65
C ILE A 80 7.63 -8.02 -10.77
N GLU A 81 7.77 -7.24 -11.84
CA GLU A 81 6.78 -7.16 -12.91
C GLU A 81 6.73 -8.42 -13.80
N SER A 82 7.89 -9.01 -14.10
CA SER A 82 7.99 -10.10 -15.08
C SER A 82 7.90 -11.49 -14.45
N VAL A 83 8.19 -11.62 -13.16
CA VAL A 83 8.24 -12.91 -12.47
C VAL A 83 7.25 -12.95 -11.31
N ILE A 84 7.36 -12.01 -10.36
CA ILE A 84 6.54 -12.07 -9.14
C ILE A 84 5.06 -11.85 -9.46
N VAL A 85 4.72 -10.75 -10.13
CA VAL A 85 3.32 -10.37 -10.42
C VAL A 85 2.58 -11.46 -11.22
N PRO A 86 3.15 -12.05 -12.29
CA PRO A 86 2.51 -13.17 -12.99
C PRO A 86 2.31 -14.44 -12.14
N LEU A 87 3.15 -14.65 -11.10
CA LEU A 87 3.03 -15.78 -10.18
C LEU A 87 2.06 -15.51 -9.02
N LEU A 88 1.73 -14.24 -8.71
CA LEU A 88 0.81 -13.89 -7.62
C LEU A 88 -0.56 -14.59 -7.72
N PRO A 89 -1.21 -14.72 -8.89
CA PRO A 89 -2.47 -15.46 -8.99
C PRO A 89 -2.36 -16.91 -8.52
N LEU A 90 -1.27 -17.60 -8.86
CA LEU A 90 -1.02 -18.98 -8.42
C LEU A 90 -0.76 -19.03 -6.92
N HIS A 91 0.00 -18.08 -6.38
CA HIS A 91 0.25 -17.96 -4.94
C HIS A 91 -1.05 -17.73 -4.16
N ILE A 92 -1.89 -16.79 -4.59
CA ILE A 92 -3.21 -16.51 -4.00
C ILE A 92 -4.12 -17.74 -4.07
N PHE A 93 -4.14 -18.43 -5.21
CA PHE A 93 -4.87 -19.69 -5.35
C PHE A 93 -4.42 -20.72 -4.32
N GLY A 94 -3.10 -20.91 -4.13
CA GLY A 94 -2.56 -21.82 -3.12
C GLY A 94 -2.98 -21.45 -1.69
N ILE A 95 -3.00 -20.16 -1.35
CA ILE A 95 -3.49 -19.68 -0.04
C ILE A 95 -4.96 -20.05 0.16
N PHE A 96 -5.83 -19.73 -0.80
CA PHE A 96 -7.26 -20.05 -0.69
C PHE A 96 -7.52 -21.56 -0.68
N LEU A 97 -6.69 -22.34 -1.37
CA LEU A 97 -6.76 -23.79 -1.36
C LEU A 97 -6.42 -24.34 0.03
N ASN A 98 -5.34 -23.87 0.66
CA ASN A 98 -5.01 -24.20 2.05
C ASN A 98 -6.13 -23.82 3.04
N ILE A 99 -6.70 -22.63 2.90
CA ILE A 99 -7.82 -22.16 3.73
C ILE A 99 -9.11 -22.97 3.49
N THR A 100 -9.30 -23.48 2.28
CA THR A 100 -10.46 -24.34 1.94
C THR A 100 -10.34 -25.69 2.62
N VAL A 101 -9.14 -26.28 2.63
CA VAL A 101 -8.86 -27.54 3.34
C VAL A 101 -9.08 -27.40 4.84
N SER A 102 -8.76 -26.24 5.43
CA SER A 102 -9.00 -26.01 6.86
C SER A 102 -10.49 -25.85 7.23
N GLY A 103 -11.40 -25.81 6.25
CA GLY A 103 -12.85 -25.66 6.47
C GLY A 103 -13.30 -24.24 6.84
N GLN A 104 -12.39 -23.26 6.85
CA GLN A 104 -12.66 -21.89 7.31
C GLN A 104 -12.88 -20.87 6.18
N VAL A 105 -12.87 -21.31 4.92
CA VAL A 105 -12.91 -20.43 3.74
C VAL A 105 -14.11 -19.49 3.71
N ALA A 106 -15.31 -19.97 4.03
CA ALA A 106 -16.51 -19.13 4.02
C ALA A 106 -16.40 -17.99 5.05
N THR A 107 -15.91 -18.31 6.25
CA THR A 107 -15.71 -17.36 7.34
C THR A 107 -14.66 -16.31 6.99
N ILE A 108 -13.50 -16.74 6.48
CA ILE A 108 -12.41 -15.83 6.11
C ILE A 108 -12.82 -14.91 4.96
N ILE A 109 -13.48 -15.44 3.92
CA ILE A 109 -13.99 -14.61 2.82
C ILE A 109 -15.00 -13.58 3.32
N PHE A 110 -15.91 -13.98 4.22
CA PHE A 110 -16.90 -13.04 4.77
C PHE A 110 -16.25 -11.92 5.60
N MET A 111 -15.24 -12.25 6.41
CA MET A 111 -14.45 -11.25 7.13
C MET A 111 -13.71 -10.32 6.18
N PHE A 112 -13.10 -10.87 5.12
CA PHE A 112 -12.41 -10.09 4.10
C PHE A 112 -13.34 -9.09 3.43
N LEU A 113 -14.56 -9.50 3.08
CA LEU A 113 -15.54 -8.59 2.49
C LEU A 113 -15.89 -7.42 3.43
N LYS A 114 -16.05 -7.68 4.73
CA LYS A 114 -16.27 -6.63 5.73
C LYS A 114 -15.09 -5.66 5.82
N VAL A 115 -13.86 -6.18 5.84
CA VAL A 115 -12.64 -5.37 5.87
C VAL A 115 -12.48 -4.55 4.59
N ILE A 116 -12.75 -5.14 3.42
CA ILE A 116 -12.74 -4.43 2.12
C ILE A 116 -13.74 -3.28 2.14
N LEU A 117 -14.97 -3.51 2.60
CA LEU A 117 -15.99 -2.47 2.67
C LEU A 117 -15.59 -1.33 3.62
N PHE A 118 -15.05 -1.68 4.79
CA PHE A 118 -14.52 -0.71 5.75
C PHE A 118 -13.41 0.15 5.11
N ILE A 119 -12.45 -0.49 4.44
CA ILE A 119 -11.34 0.18 3.76
C ILE A 119 -11.84 1.07 2.62
N PHE A 120 -12.84 0.63 1.86
CA PHE A 120 -13.44 1.44 0.81
C PHE A 120 -14.04 2.74 1.37
N VAL A 121 -14.77 2.66 2.48
CA VAL A 121 -15.29 3.84 3.18
C VAL A 121 -14.15 4.77 3.63
N LEU A 122 -13.06 4.21 4.17
CA LEU A 122 -11.91 5.01 4.57
C LEU A 122 -11.25 5.74 3.38
N HIS A 123 -11.14 5.11 2.21
CA HIS A 123 -10.63 5.79 1.01
C HIS A 123 -11.51 6.97 0.60
N VAL A 124 -12.84 6.80 0.62
CA VAL A 124 -13.77 7.89 0.33
C VAL A 124 -13.59 9.04 1.32
N VAL A 125 -13.53 8.73 2.63
CA VAL A 125 -13.31 9.73 3.68
C VAL A 125 -11.97 10.45 3.51
N LEU A 126 -10.90 9.71 3.21
CA LEU A 126 -9.57 10.28 2.98
C LEU A 126 -9.57 11.26 1.81
N LEU A 127 -10.18 10.89 0.68
CA LEU A 127 -10.30 11.77 -0.47
C LEU A 127 -11.13 13.01 -0.16
N LEU A 128 -12.24 12.87 0.57
CA LEU A 128 -13.05 14.02 0.99
C LEU A 128 -12.24 14.98 1.87
N ILE A 129 -11.44 14.47 2.82
CA ILE A 129 -10.57 15.29 3.65
C ILE A 129 -9.49 15.99 2.80
N GLN A 130 -8.78 15.25 1.94
CA GLN A 130 -7.73 15.80 1.08
C GLN A 130 -8.27 16.92 0.18
N PHE A 131 -9.42 16.71 -0.45
CA PHE A 131 -10.02 17.70 -1.34
C PHE A 131 -10.69 18.85 -0.60
N ALA A 132 -11.20 18.64 0.61
CA ALA A 132 -11.67 19.73 1.49
C ALA A 132 -10.51 20.66 1.83
N VAL A 133 -9.37 20.11 2.25
CA VAL A 133 -8.14 20.88 2.54
C VAL A 133 -7.61 21.57 1.28
N ALA A 134 -7.53 20.86 0.15
CA ALA A 134 -7.08 21.47 -1.11
C ALA A 134 -8.01 22.57 -1.60
N GLY A 135 -9.33 22.39 -1.48
CA GLY A 135 -10.31 23.40 -1.85
C GLY A 135 -10.29 24.64 -0.96
N THR A 136 -10.11 24.46 0.36
CA THR A 136 -10.01 25.59 1.30
C THR A 136 -8.74 26.41 1.04
N ILE A 137 -7.59 25.76 0.89
CA ILE A 137 -6.30 26.44 0.60
C ILE A 137 -6.33 27.05 -0.80
N GLY A 138 -6.76 26.28 -1.80
CA GLY A 138 -6.82 26.70 -3.20
C GLY A 138 -7.93 27.69 -3.52
N LYS A 139 -8.83 27.98 -2.56
CA LYS A 139 -10.05 28.79 -2.75
C LYS A 139 -10.91 28.30 -3.92
N LYS A 140 -11.06 26.98 -4.05
CA LYS A 140 -11.80 26.27 -5.11
C LYS A 140 -12.82 25.33 -4.48
N ASN A 141 -13.89 25.01 -5.19
CA ASN A 141 -14.90 24.06 -4.71
C ASN A 141 -14.30 22.63 -4.60
N PRO A 142 -14.22 22.02 -3.39
CA PRO A 142 -13.70 20.66 -3.18
C PRO A 142 -14.34 19.59 -4.07
N PHE A 143 -15.67 19.63 -4.22
CA PHE A 143 -16.40 18.64 -5.01
C PHE A 143 -16.15 18.80 -6.51
N GLY A 144 -15.96 20.04 -6.97
CA GLY A 144 -15.56 20.33 -8.35
C GLY A 144 -14.17 19.78 -8.65
N LEU A 145 -13.22 20.00 -7.73
CA LEU A 145 -11.86 19.47 -7.81
C LEU A 145 -11.84 17.94 -7.88
N LEU A 146 -12.59 17.28 -6.99
CA LEU A 146 -12.67 15.83 -6.94
C LEU A 146 -13.34 15.25 -8.20
N LYS A 147 -14.43 15.88 -8.67
CA LYS A 147 -15.14 15.46 -9.90
C LYS A 147 -14.24 15.49 -11.13
N ASN A 148 -13.36 16.49 -11.23
CA ASN A 148 -12.41 16.57 -12.33
C ASN A 148 -11.38 15.44 -12.30
N MET A 149 -11.06 14.90 -11.14
CA MET A 149 -10.09 13.80 -10.99
C MET A 149 -10.69 12.42 -11.25
N LEU A 150 -12.01 12.30 -11.40
CA LEU A 150 -12.69 11.02 -11.62
C LEU A 150 -12.10 10.19 -12.79
N PRO A 151 -11.71 10.78 -13.95
CA PRO A 151 -11.04 10.01 -14.99
C PRO A 151 -9.72 9.37 -14.53
N ALA A 152 -8.91 10.09 -13.75
CA ALA A 152 -7.67 9.55 -13.20
C ALA A 152 -7.94 8.43 -12.18
N TYR A 153 -8.95 8.61 -11.32
CA TYR A 153 -9.41 7.56 -10.41
C TYR A 153 -9.80 6.28 -11.16
N LEU A 154 -10.62 6.39 -12.21
CA LEU A 154 -11.09 5.25 -13.00
C LEU A 154 -9.95 4.58 -13.78
N THR A 155 -9.00 5.36 -14.31
CA THR A 155 -7.80 4.79 -14.96
C THR A 155 -6.98 4.00 -13.96
N ALA A 156 -6.66 4.57 -12.79
CA ALA A 156 -5.91 3.90 -11.74
C ALA A 156 -6.63 2.65 -11.20
N LEU A 157 -7.96 2.68 -11.13
CA LEU A 157 -8.76 1.52 -10.74
C LEU A 157 -8.60 0.35 -11.74
N GLY A 158 -8.51 0.65 -13.03
CA GLY A 158 -8.32 -0.36 -14.09
C GLY A 158 -6.88 -0.81 -14.26
N THR A 159 -5.91 0.11 -14.21
CA THR A 159 -4.48 -0.20 -14.42
C THR A 159 -3.79 -0.73 -13.18
N GLN A 160 -4.32 -0.42 -11.99
CA GLN A 160 -3.69 -0.71 -10.70
C GLN A 160 -2.27 -0.14 -10.55
N SER A 161 -1.90 0.86 -11.38
CA SER A 161 -0.57 1.49 -11.35
C SER A 161 -0.66 3.01 -11.30
N SER A 162 0.00 3.61 -10.31
CA SER A 162 0.16 5.07 -10.22
C SER A 162 0.97 5.60 -11.39
N ALA A 163 2.08 4.92 -11.72
CA ALA A 163 2.98 5.30 -12.80
C ALA A 163 2.27 5.31 -14.17
N ALA A 164 1.50 4.25 -14.47
CA ALA A 164 0.72 4.17 -15.71
C ALA A 164 -0.37 5.26 -15.81
N THR A 165 -0.80 5.83 -14.67
CA THR A 165 -1.88 6.81 -14.61
C THR A 165 -1.39 8.26 -14.70
N ILE A 166 -0.09 8.52 -14.55
CA ILE A 166 0.53 9.86 -14.58
C ILE A 166 -0.02 10.76 -15.70
N PRO A 167 -0.10 10.33 -16.98
CA PRO A 167 -0.57 11.21 -18.07
C PRO A 167 -2.01 11.68 -17.86
N VAL A 168 -2.88 10.81 -17.35
CA VAL A 168 -4.29 11.13 -17.08
C VAL A 168 -4.40 12.05 -15.86
N THR A 169 -3.65 11.75 -14.81
CA THR A 169 -3.58 12.56 -13.57
C THR A 169 -3.10 13.97 -13.85
N LEU A 170 -2.05 14.14 -14.65
CA LEU A 170 -1.52 15.43 -15.06
C LEU A 170 -2.60 16.24 -15.78
N ARG A 171 -3.27 15.64 -16.77
CA ARG A 171 -4.35 16.30 -17.51
C ARG A 171 -5.50 16.76 -16.61
N GLN A 172 -5.93 15.93 -15.65
CA GLN A 172 -7.00 16.31 -14.71
C GLN A 172 -6.53 17.37 -13.70
N THR A 173 -5.26 17.33 -13.30
CA THR A 173 -4.66 18.34 -12.41
C THR A 173 -4.60 19.71 -13.08
N LEU A 174 -4.24 19.78 -14.37
CA LEU A 174 -4.32 21.01 -15.17
C LEU A 174 -5.77 21.52 -15.26
N LYS A 175 -6.74 20.62 -15.45
CA LYS A 175 -8.17 20.96 -15.45
C LYS A 175 -8.65 21.51 -14.10
N ASN A 176 -7.99 21.13 -13.00
CA ASN A 176 -8.18 21.73 -11.68
C ASN A 176 -7.56 23.12 -11.54
N GLY A 177 -6.96 23.68 -12.59
CA GLY A 177 -6.41 25.04 -12.62
C GLY A 177 -5.10 25.17 -11.85
N VAL A 178 -4.30 24.11 -11.81
CA VAL A 178 -2.90 24.10 -11.35
C VAL A 178 -2.01 24.56 -12.50
N ARG A 179 -0.99 25.39 -12.23
CA ARG A 179 -0.04 25.82 -13.27
C ARG A 179 0.74 24.63 -13.82
N GLU A 180 1.01 24.63 -15.12
CA GLU A 180 1.62 23.48 -15.80
C GLU A 180 2.98 23.08 -15.23
N ASN A 181 3.85 24.06 -14.98
CA ASN A 181 5.16 23.83 -14.36
C ASN A 181 5.07 23.18 -12.97
N ILE A 182 4.02 23.49 -12.18
CA ILE A 182 3.77 22.85 -10.89
C ILE A 182 3.23 21.44 -11.11
N ALA A 183 2.23 21.26 -11.98
CA ALA A 183 1.61 19.97 -12.20
C ALA A 183 2.58 18.92 -12.77
N VAL A 184 3.41 19.30 -13.75
CA VAL A 184 4.42 18.44 -14.38
C VAL A 184 5.48 17.97 -13.38
N PHE A 185 5.75 18.75 -12.33
CA PHE A 185 6.66 18.36 -11.27
C PHE A 185 5.97 17.54 -10.16
N THR A 186 4.86 18.05 -9.62
CA THR A 186 4.20 17.47 -8.44
C THR A 186 3.57 16.11 -8.74
N VAL A 187 2.92 15.94 -9.90
CA VAL A 187 2.20 14.69 -10.19
C VAL A 187 3.16 13.48 -10.30
N PRO A 188 4.24 13.51 -11.10
CA PRO A 188 5.17 12.38 -11.17
C PRO A 188 5.88 12.10 -9.83
N LEU A 189 6.21 13.15 -9.08
CA LEU A 189 6.82 13.02 -7.76
C LEU A 189 5.87 12.30 -6.80
N CYS A 190 4.64 12.79 -6.67
CA CYS A 190 3.62 12.21 -5.79
C CYS A 190 3.23 10.78 -6.20
N ALA A 191 3.18 10.48 -7.50
CA ALA A 191 2.92 9.12 -7.98
C ALA A 191 3.93 8.07 -7.45
N THR A 192 5.10 8.52 -6.97
CA THR A 192 6.11 7.68 -6.33
C THR A 192 6.05 7.75 -4.80
N ILE A 193 5.99 8.96 -4.22
CA ILE A 193 6.19 9.14 -2.78
C ILE A 193 4.88 9.27 -1.96
N HIS A 194 3.75 9.48 -2.62
CA HIS A 194 2.45 9.71 -1.98
C HIS A 194 1.55 8.48 -2.11
N LEU A 195 1.79 7.50 -1.24
CA LEU A 195 1.04 6.25 -1.17
C LEU A 195 0.05 6.23 0.01
N SER A 196 -0.72 7.30 0.21
CA SER A 196 -1.59 7.44 1.40
C SER A 196 -2.72 6.42 1.48
N GLY A 197 -3.38 6.11 0.36
CA GLY A 197 -4.38 5.04 0.25
C GLY A 197 -3.78 3.67 0.52
N SER A 198 -2.63 3.35 -0.09
CA SER A 198 -1.93 2.08 0.14
C SER A 198 -1.48 1.92 1.59
N THR A 199 -0.92 2.98 2.19
CA THR A 199 -0.48 2.99 3.60
C THR A 199 -1.66 2.75 4.52
N MET A 200 -2.77 3.48 4.34
CA MET A 200 -3.98 3.33 5.13
C MET A 200 -4.55 1.91 5.02
N LYS A 201 -4.59 1.36 3.81
CA LYS A 201 -5.02 -0.02 3.55
C LYS A 201 -4.13 -1.03 4.27
N ILE A 202 -2.80 -0.91 4.16
CA ILE A 202 -1.86 -1.82 4.83
C ILE A 202 -2.09 -1.82 6.33
N VAL A 203 -2.22 -0.63 6.93
CA VAL A 203 -2.49 -0.49 8.35
C VAL A 203 -3.83 -1.12 8.73
N ALA A 204 -4.90 -0.85 7.98
CA ALA A 204 -6.22 -1.39 8.27
C ALA A 204 -6.27 -2.93 8.13
N CYS A 205 -5.65 -3.49 7.09
CA CYS A 205 -5.56 -4.93 6.88
C CYS A 205 -4.71 -5.60 7.96
N ALA A 206 -3.56 -5.02 8.33
CA ALA A 206 -2.72 -5.57 9.40
C ALA A 206 -3.46 -5.59 10.74
N MET A 207 -4.17 -4.51 11.08
CA MET A 207 -5.03 -4.48 12.28
C MET A 207 -6.13 -5.55 12.21
N ALA A 208 -6.79 -5.71 11.07
CA ALA A 208 -7.85 -6.71 10.91
C ALA A 208 -7.32 -8.14 11.07
N ILE A 209 -6.19 -8.46 10.44
CA ILE A 209 -5.57 -9.78 10.54
C ILE A 209 -5.14 -10.07 11.98
N MET A 210 -4.52 -9.11 12.68
CA MET A 210 -4.15 -9.29 14.09
C MET A 210 -5.38 -9.57 14.96
N LEU A 211 -6.45 -8.77 14.81
CA LEU A 211 -7.69 -8.99 15.57
C LEU A 211 -8.32 -10.35 15.25
N MET A 212 -8.30 -10.78 13.98
CA MET A 212 -8.79 -12.10 13.57
C MET A 212 -7.94 -13.25 14.13
N ALA A 213 -6.64 -13.02 14.35
CA ALA A 213 -5.71 -13.96 14.97
C ALA A 213 -5.76 -13.93 16.51
N GLY A 214 -6.58 -13.07 17.12
CA GLY A 214 -6.61 -12.88 18.58
C GLY A 214 -5.43 -12.08 19.14
N GLU A 215 -4.62 -11.47 18.28
CA GLU A 215 -3.46 -10.68 18.66
C GLU A 215 -3.86 -9.25 19.06
N PRO A 216 -3.32 -8.71 20.16
CA PRO A 216 -3.66 -7.38 20.63
C PRO A 216 -3.12 -6.28 19.69
N VAL A 217 -3.95 -5.28 19.41
CA VAL A 217 -3.59 -4.14 18.56
C VAL A 217 -3.27 -2.90 19.40
N SER A 218 -2.00 -2.71 19.74
CA SER A 218 -1.55 -1.59 20.58
C SER A 218 -1.12 -0.35 19.77
N LEU A 219 -1.36 0.85 20.32
CA LEU A 219 -1.00 2.11 19.66
C LEU A 219 0.52 2.30 19.59
N SER A 220 1.27 1.80 20.58
CA SER A 220 2.74 1.89 20.59
C SER A 220 3.34 1.09 19.43
N GLN A 221 2.92 -0.16 19.26
CA GLN A 221 3.38 -1.02 18.17
C GLN A 221 2.98 -0.46 16.80
N PHE A 222 1.70 -0.11 16.63
CA PHE A 222 1.22 0.43 15.35
C PHE A 222 1.75 1.84 15.07
N GLY A 223 2.05 2.65 16.08
CA GLY A 223 2.68 3.95 15.92
C GLY A 223 4.06 3.81 15.28
N GLY A 224 4.90 2.92 15.83
CA GLY A 224 6.20 2.59 15.24
C GLY A 224 6.07 2.03 13.82
N PHE A 225 5.17 1.06 13.62
CA PHE A 225 4.91 0.46 12.31
C PHE A 225 4.45 1.50 11.27
N ILE A 226 3.53 2.40 11.60
CA ILE A 226 3.01 3.43 10.67
C ILE A 226 4.13 4.40 10.26
N LEU A 227 4.99 4.81 11.19
CA LEU A 227 6.11 5.70 10.89
C LEU A 227 7.12 5.02 9.95
N MET A 228 7.49 3.79 10.26
CA MET A 228 8.40 3.00 9.40
C MET A 228 7.78 2.71 8.04
N LEU A 229 6.49 2.40 8.00
CA LEU A 229 5.75 2.21 6.76
C LEU A 229 5.80 3.49 5.91
N GLY A 230 5.60 4.67 6.51
CA GLY A 230 5.73 5.95 5.80
C GLY A 230 7.10 6.15 5.14
N ILE A 231 8.19 5.77 5.81
CA ILE A 231 9.55 5.80 5.24
C ILE A 231 9.67 4.80 4.09
N THR A 232 9.25 3.55 4.32
CA THR A 232 9.34 2.47 3.33
C THR A 232 8.50 2.75 2.08
N MET A 233 7.35 3.41 2.21
CA MET A 233 6.48 3.73 1.08
C MET A 233 7.13 4.71 0.09
N VAL A 234 8.12 5.51 0.49
CA VAL A 234 8.89 6.35 -0.46
C VAL A 234 9.65 5.48 -1.47
N ALA A 235 10.05 4.27 -1.07
CA ALA A 235 10.76 3.31 -1.90
C ALA A 235 9.83 2.28 -2.56
N ALA A 236 8.54 2.28 -2.23
CA ALA A 236 7.60 1.31 -2.79
C ALA A 236 7.30 1.63 -4.25
N PRO A 237 7.34 0.63 -5.15
CA PRO A 237 7.12 0.88 -6.55
C PRO A 237 5.64 1.12 -6.87
N GLY A 238 5.36 2.04 -7.79
CA GLY A 238 4.00 2.41 -8.24
C GLY A 238 3.37 1.41 -9.21
N VAL A 239 3.56 0.10 -8.96
CA VAL A 239 3.11 -1.03 -9.80
C VAL A 239 2.20 -1.96 -9.00
N PRO A 240 1.42 -2.85 -9.65
CA PRO A 240 0.49 -3.73 -8.95
C PRO A 240 1.19 -4.55 -7.85
N GLY A 241 0.67 -4.49 -6.63
CA GLY A 241 1.24 -5.19 -5.47
C GLY A 241 2.54 -4.58 -4.92
N GLY A 242 3.08 -3.51 -5.51
CA GLY A 242 4.37 -2.94 -5.12
C GLY A 242 4.43 -2.51 -3.64
N ALA A 243 3.39 -1.86 -3.14
CA ALA A 243 3.37 -1.38 -1.76
C ALA A 243 3.30 -2.51 -0.74
N ILE A 244 2.54 -3.59 -1.00
CA ILE A 244 2.50 -4.71 -0.06
C ILE A 244 3.84 -5.45 -0.05
N MET A 245 4.48 -5.64 -1.21
CA MET A 245 5.80 -6.28 -1.28
C MET A 245 6.85 -5.50 -0.49
N ALA A 246 6.80 -4.16 -0.56
CA ALA A 246 7.68 -3.31 0.26
C ALA A 246 7.38 -3.41 1.76
N ALA A 247 6.13 -3.68 2.15
CA ALA A 247 5.70 -3.75 3.54
C ALA A 247 5.90 -5.13 4.19
N LEU A 248 6.09 -6.21 3.42
CA LEU A 248 6.20 -7.59 3.95
C LEU A 248 7.25 -7.73 5.05
N GLY A 249 8.43 -7.14 4.82
CA GLY A 249 9.49 -7.15 5.81
C GLY A 249 9.03 -6.55 7.14
N LEU A 250 8.43 -5.35 7.11
CA LEU A 250 7.95 -4.67 8.31
C LEU A 250 6.83 -5.45 9.02
N LEU A 251 5.95 -6.10 8.26
CA LEU A 251 4.89 -6.95 8.82
C LEU A 251 5.50 -8.12 9.62
N GLY A 252 6.53 -8.77 9.08
CA GLY A 252 7.26 -9.81 9.79
C GLY A 252 8.03 -9.28 11.01
N SER A 253 8.91 -8.31 10.81
CA SER A 253 9.86 -7.88 11.84
C SER A 253 9.27 -7.02 12.95
N MET A 254 8.21 -6.24 12.67
CA MET A 254 7.60 -5.32 13.65
C MET A 254 6.27 -5.81 14.20
N LEU A 255 5.48 -6.51 13.38
CA LEU A 255 4.17 -7.04 13.79
C LEU A 255 4.18 -8.54 14.08
N GLY A 256 5.30 -9.24 13.84
CA GLY A 256 5.41 -10.67 14.11
C GLY A 256 4.62 -11.55 13.15
N PHE A 257 4.30 -11.06 11.95
CA PHE A 257 3.52 -11.85 10.99
C PHE A 257 4.34 -13.04 10.50
N SER A 258 3.84 -14.25 10.76
CA SER A 258 4.33 -15.49 10.14
C SER A 258 4.15 -15.46 8.62
N GLU A 259 4.82 -16.38 7.91
CA GLU A 259 4.68 -16.51 6.45
C GLU A 259 3.21 -16.68 6.03
N THR A 260 2.43 -17.42 6.81
CA THR A 260 0.99 -17.59 6.59
C THR A 260 0.21 -16.28 6.71
N LEU A 261 0.49 -15.47 7.73
CA LEU A 261 -0.17 -14.16 7.90
C LEU A 261 0.27 -13.16 6.83
N GLN A 262 1.53 -13.22 6.40
CA GLN A 262 2.04 -12.42 5.27
C GLN A 262 1.36 -12.82 3.96
N ALA A 263 1.21 -14.11 3.70
CA ALA A 263 0.50 -14.65 2.54
C ALA A 263 -0.96 -14.20 2.53
N LEU A 264 -1.64 -14.27 3.68
CA LEU A 264 -3.00 -13.79 3.86
C LEU A 264 -3.11 -12.27 3.60
N MET A 265 -2.12 -11.50 4.07
CA MET A 265 -2.02 -10.07 3.83
C MET A 265 -1.85 -9.75 2.33
N ILE A 266 -1.02 -10.50 1.61
CA ILE A 266 -0.86 -10.38 0.15
C ILE A 266 -2.19 -10.59 -0.55
N ALA A 267 -2.89 -11.68 -0.24
CA ALA A 267 -4.18 -12.00 -0.84
C ALA A 267 -5.23 -10.90 -0.60
N LEU A 268 -5.37 -10.48 0.66
CA LEU A 268 -6.32 -9.42 1.03
C LEU A 268 -5.97 -8.08 0.37
N TYR A 269 -4.69 -7.70 0.36
CA TYR A 269 -4.23 -6.43 -0.20
C TYR A 269 -4.45 -6.36 -1.72
N ILE A 270 -4.09 -7.44 -2.44
CA ILE A 270 -4.16 -7.49 -3.91
C ILE A 270 -5.61 -7.41 -4.39
N ALA A 271 -6.53 -8.07 -3.69
CA ALA A 271 -7.95 -8.06 -4.03
C ALA A 271 -8.57 -6.65 -4.11
N MET A 272 -7.96 -5.67 -3.45
CA MET A 272 -8.43 -4.29 -3.42
C MET A 272 -7.34 -3.25 -3.77
N ASP A 273 -6.28 -3.65 -4.47
CA ASP A 273 -5.16 -2.76 -4.78
C ASP A 273 -5.52 -1.58 -5.66
N SER A 274 -6.37 -1.83 -6.64
CA SER A 274 -6.98 -0.83 -7.51
C SER A 274 -7.53 0.38 -6.76
N PHE A 275 -8.24 0.17 -5.63
CA PHE A 275 -8.84 1.25 -4.85
C PHE A 275 -7.80 2.09 -4.11
N GLY A 276 -6.77 1.45 -3.57
CA GLY A 276 -5.65 2.15 -2.92
C GLY A 276 -4.89 3.01 -3.93
N THR A 277 -4.57 2.45 -5.09
CA THR A 277 -3.90 3.17 -6.18
C THR A 277 -4.75 4.32 -6.70
N ALA A 278 -6.05 4.11 -6.90
CA ALA A 278 -6.98 5.17 -7.32
C ALA A 278 -7.06 6.31 -6.30
N CYS A 279 -7.03 6.00 -5.00
CA CYS A 279 -6.98 7.00 -3.95
C CYS A 279 -5.67 7.79 -3.95
N ASN A 280 -4.51 7.12 -4.09
CA ASN A 280 -3.20 7.78 -4.17
C ASN A 280 -3.18 8.81 -5.29
N VAL A 281 -3.46 8.35 -6.50
CA VAL A 281 -3.43 9.15 -7.73
C VAL A 281 -4.42 10.33 -7.68
N THR A 282 -5.59 10.12 -7.10
CA THR A 282 -6.58 11.19 -6.95
C THR A 282 -6.11 12.23 -5.93
N GLY A 283 -5.50 11.78 -4.83
CA GLY A 283 -4.88 12.65 -3.83
C GLY A 283 -3.68 13.46 -4.35
N ASP A 284 -2.93 12.95 -5.34
CA ASP A 284 -1.84 13.70 -5.98
C ASP A 284 -2.34 15.01 -6.58
N GLY A 285 -3.54 15.00 -7.17
CA GLY A 285 -4.20 16.20 -7.68
C GLY A 285 -4.57 17.20 -6.58
N ALA A 286 -4.97 16.72 -5.40
CA ALA A 286 -5.23 17.58 -4.24
C ALA A 286 -3.94 18.24 -3.74
N ILE A 287 -2.84 17.48 -3.65
CA ILE A 287 -1.52 18.01 -3.27
C ILE A 287 -1.07 19.07 -4.28
N ALA A 288 -1.21 18.81 -5.58
CA ALA A 288 -0.83 19.76 -6.61
C ALA A 288 -1.59 21.10 -6.51
N VAL A 289 -2.86 21.09 -6.12
CA VAL A 289 -3.65 22.31 -5.85
C VAL A 289 -3.09 23.08 -4.65
N VAL A 290 -2.71 22.39 -3.57
CA VAL A 290 -2.11 23.01 -2.38
C VAL A 290 -0.75 23.62 -2.73
N VAL A 291 0.11 22.86 -3.42
CA VAL A 291 1.44 23.31 -3.84
C VAL A 291 1.35 24.51 -4.79
N ASP A 292 0.41 24.51 -5.75
CA ASP A 292 0.20 25.65 -6.64
C ASP A 292 -0.08 26.93 -5.87
N ARG A 293 -0.85 26.82 -4.77
CA ARG A 293 -1.22 27.97 -3.95
C ARG A 293 -0.05 28.49 -3.12
N ILE A 294 0.78 27.60 -2.58
CA ILE A 294 1.94 27.94 -1.76
C ILE A 294 3.06 28.54 -2.62
N ALA A 295 3.23 28.04 -3.85
CA ALA A 295 4.23 28.53 -4.80
C ALA A 295 3.80 29.83 -5.55
N ARG A 296 2.76 30.53 -5.08
CA ARG A 296 2.33 31.84 -5.60
C ARG A 296 2.77 32.93 -4.64
#